data_AF-A0A5P8M796-F1
#
_entry.id   AF-A0A5P8M796-F1
#
_cell.length_a   1.000
_cell.length_b   1.000
_cell.length_c   1.000
_cell.angle_alpha   90.00
_cell.angle_beta   90.00
_cell.angle_gamma   90.00
#
_symmetry.space_group_name_H-M   'P 1'
#
loop_
_entity.id
_entity.type
_entity.pdbx_description
1 polymer ?
#
loop_
_entity_poly.entity_id
_entity_poly.type
_entity_poly.pdbx_seq_one_letter_code
_entity_poly.pdbx_strand_id
1 'polypeptide(L)'
;MIILAVLSNGSCKSFGSFSKLVMVERSKRRMETVTLFFWAREFDNTYNYGMELTMHPDRSVFFANLLMPPGEVLHHWDSRGETISLPLLQPDRLYHFSLHGITAPDQMYTQVVFLNDADQTIDHQEFPDHAGDIKLPDQATNYRVQLMNIHQQGTDFRYGILLPADLAANSSISVTLETGIIWVRTTEVATGQDLVLVANRFAALSIPVDAGQPTVAVFAAPTDAQIEELTKTLQPSLPIRLRVYGSGLNQWADQLRTRLSSCFLFQTNGGQ
;
A
#
# COMPACT_ATOMS: atom_id res chain seq x y z
N MET A 1 -38.47 -11.83 -30.15
CA MET A 1 -39.90 -12.18 -30.24
C MET A 1 -40.68 -10.91 -29.91
N ILE A 2 -41.32 -10.35 -30.93
CA ILE A 2 -41.98 -9.03 -30.91
C ILE A 2 -43.44 -9.25 -30.51
N ILE A 3 -43.96 -8.48 -29.56
CA ILE A 3 -45.41 -8.32 -29.38
C ILE A 3 -45.71 -6.81 -29.39
N LEU A 4 -46.41 -6.39 -30.45
CA LEU A 4 -47.13 -5.12 -30.54
C LEU A 4 -48.38 -5.18 -29.64
N ALA A 5 -48.69 -4.08 -28.94
CA ALA A 5 -50.04 -3.81 -28.48
C ALA A 5 -50.35 -2.30 -28.63
N VAL A 6 -51.40 -2.02 -29.40
CA VAL A 6 -52.07 -0.73 -29.57
C VAL A 6 -53.35 -0.75 -28.73
N LEU A 7 -53.68 0.35 -28.04
CA LEU A 7 -55.02 0.90 -27.68
C LEU A 7 -54.81 1.95 -26.54
N SER A 8 -54.96 3.25 -26.81
CA SER A 8 -56.21 4.06 -26.76
C SER A 8 -56.61 4.59 -25.37
N ASN A 9 -56.42 5.91 -25.19
CA ASN A 9 -57.16 6.90 -24.38
C ASN A 9 -57.72 6.55 -23.00
N GLY A 10 -57.29 7.33 -22.00
CA GLY A 10 -58.21 7.88 -20.99
C GLY A 10 -57.78 7.79 -19.54
N SER A 11 -57.45 8.97 -18.98
CA SER A 11 -57.55 9.35 -17.57
C SER A 11 -56.37 9.04 -16.63
N CYS A 12 -55.86 10.15 -16.12
CA CYS A 12 -54.90 10.31 -15.04
C CYS A 12 -55.46 9.78 -13.72
N LYS A 13 -54.77 8.84 -13.07
CA LYS A 13 -54.72 8.67 -11.61
C LYS A 13 -53.40 7.99 -11.24
N SER A 14 -52.78 8.52 -10.20
CA SER A 14 -51.41 8.34 -9.81
C SER A 14 -51.17 7.15 -8.88
N PHE A 15 -49.86 6.85 -8.74
CA PHE A 15 -49.19 6.12 -7.65
C PHE A 15 -49.27 4.59 -7.61
N GLY A 16 -48.07 3.99 -7.71
CA GLY A 16 -47.80 2.64 -7.19
C GLY A 16 -46.97 1.75 -8.10
N SER A 17 -45.79 2.17 -8.54
CA SER A 17 -44.78 1.20 -8.97
C SER A 17 -43.47 1.49 -8.28
N PHE A 18 -43.16 0.64 -7.29
CA PHE A 18 -41.85 0.54 -6.66
C PHE A 18 -40.85 0.10 -7.73
N SER A 19 -40.31 1.07 -8.47
CA SER A 19 -39.02 0.89 -9.11
C SER A 19 -38.04 0.56 -8.00
N LYS A 20 -37.57 -0.68 -8.02
CA LYS A 20 -36.44 -1.18 -7.23
C LYS A 20 -35.23 -0.34 -7.62
N LEU A 21 -35.12 0.84 -7.02
CA LEU A 21 -33.93 1.65 -6.98
C LEU A 21 -32.94 0.76 -6.25
N VAL A 22 -32.12 0.02 -7.00
CA VAL A 22 -30.85 -0.47 -6.48
C VAL A 22 -30.12 0.82 -6.14
N MET A 23 -30.28 1.24 -4.89
CA MET A 23 -29.43 2.21 -4.26
C MET A 23 -28.07 1.52 -4.26
N VAL A 24 -27.30 1.74 -5.33
CA VAL A 24 -25.85 1.61 -5.27
C VAL A 24 -25.50 2.64 -4.21
N GLU A 25 -25.40 2.15 -2.98
CA GLU A 25 -24.86 2.90 -1.86
C GLU A 25 -23.57 3.50 -2.42
N ARG A 26 -23.56 4.83 -2.58
CA ARG A 26 -22.36 5.53 -3.03
C ARG A 26 -21.32 5.14 -2.00
N SER A 27 -20.42 4.22 -2.37
CA SER A 27 -19.28 3.84 -1.55
C SER A 27 -18.70 5.14 -1.02
N LYS A 28 -18.87 5.33 0.29
CA LYS A 28 -18.48 6.57 0.96
C LYS A 28 -16.98 6.64 0.72
N ARG A 29 -16.54 7.58 -0.14
CA ARG A 29 -15.12 7.77 -0.48
C ARG A 29 -14.32 7.78 0.82
N ARG A 30 -13.64 6.69 1.09
CA ARG A 30 -12.89 6.49 2.32
C ARG A 30 -11.43 6.61 1.92
N MET A 31 -10.80 7.66 2.44
CA MET A 31 -9.37 7.80 2.31
C MET A 31 -8.73 6.79 3.24
N GLU A 32 -8.02 5.85 2.65
CA GLU A 32 -7.23 4.86 3.35
C GLU A 32 -5.75 5.13 3.14
N THR A 33 -4.92 4.46 3.93
CA THR A 33 -3.47 4.55 3.80
C THR A 33 -2.92 3.17 3.50
N VAL A 34 -2.16 3.07 2.41
CA VAL A 34 -1.27 1.94 2.14
C VAL A 34 0.13 2.35 2.57
N THR A 35 0.74 1.60 3.47
CA THR A 35 2.13 1.82 3.87
C THR A 35 3.03 0.80 3.21
N LEU A 36 4.05 1.29 2.51
CA LEU A 36 5.19 0.50 2.04
C LEU A 36 6.35 0.75 3.00
N PHE A 37 6.92 -0.29 3.59
CA PHE A 37 8.07 -0.18 4.49
C PHE A 37 9.26 -0.96 3.94
N PHE A 38 10.47 -0.46 4.21
CA PHE A 38 11.72 -0.99 3.69
C PHE A 38 12.65 -1.39 4.83
N TRP A 39 13.64 -2.21 4.53
CA TRP A 39 14.74 -2.45 5.44
C TRP A 39 15.52 -1.15 5.65
N ALA A 40 15.55 -0.66 6.89
CA ALA A 40 16.17 0.61 7.23
C ALA A 40 17.70 0.59 7.01
N ARG A 41 18.33 1.74 6.75
CA ARG A 41 19.80 1.77 6.60
C ARG A 41 20.51 1.67 7.94
N GLU A 42 19.80 2.04 8.99
CA GLU A 42 20.19 1.94 10.38
C GLU A 42 20.24 0.47 10.80
N PHE A 43 21.38 0.04 11.34
CA PHE A 43 21.62 -1.35 11.72
C PHE A 43 21.09 -1.71 13.10
N ASP A 44 20.56 -0.75 13.86
CA ASP A 44 20.12 -0.96 15.25
C ASP A 44 19.01 -2.01 15.37
N ASN A 45 18.19 -2.12 14.32
CA ASN A 45 17.11 -3.10 14.23
C ASN A 45 17.51 -4.38 13.48
N THR A 46 18.79 -4.56 13.13
CA THR A 46 19.30 -5.68 12.34
C THR A 46 20.33 -6.49 13.12
N TYR A 47 20.27 -7.81 13.03
CA TYR A 47 21.31 -8.67 13.59
C TYR A 47 22.66 -8.41 12.91
N ASN A 48 23.57 -7.74 13.60
CA ASN A 48 24.80 -7.20 13.00
C ASN A 48 26.06 -8.06 13.23
N TYR A 49 25.97 -9.15 14.00
CA TYR A 49 27.13 -9.97 14.32
C TYR A 49 27.49 -10.92 13.18
N GLY A 50 28.55 -10.60 12.43
CA GLY A 50 29.05 -11.46 11.35
C GLY A 50 28.16 -11.49 10.10
N MET A 51 27.31 -10.49 9.92
CA MET A 51 26.45 -10.37 8.74
C MET A 51 27.21 -9.79 7.53
N GLU A 52 26.74 -10.16 6.35
CA GLU A 52 26.93 -9.44 5.10
C GLU A 52 25.62 -8.75 4.73
N LEU A 53 25.64 -7.43 4.56
CA LEU A 53 24.48 -6.64 4.15
C LEU A 53 24.83 -5.82 2.91
N THR A 54 24.08 -6.01 1.83
CA THR A 54 24.16 -5.19 0.62
C THR A 54 22.84 -4.48 0.39
N MET A 55 22.86 -3.15 0.31
CA MET A 55 21.69 -2.36 -0.06
C MET A 55 21.78 -1.95 -1.53
N HIS A 56 20.74 -2.25 -2.30
CA HIS A 56 20.65 -1.92 -3.72
C HIS A 56 20.05 -0.53 -3.96
N PRO A 57 20.26 0.09 -5.15
CA PRO A 57 19.68 1.40 -5.47
C PRO A 57 18.15 1.44 -5.43
N ASP A 58 17.49 0.30 -5.69
CA ASP A 58 16.03 0.15 -5.65
C ASP A 58 15.50 -0.08 -4.23
N ARG A 59 16.39 -0.07 -3.21
CA ARG A 59 16.12 -0.30 -1.77
C ARG A 59 15.90 -1.75 -1.37
N SER A 60 15.98 -2.68 -2.31
CA SER A 60 16.10 -4.07 -1.92
C SER A 60 17.42 -4.30 -1.16
N VAL A 61 17.41 -5.31 -0.32
CA VAL A 61 18.52 -5.65 0.55
C VAL A 61 18.82 -7.13 0.39
N PHE A 62 20.09 -7.45 0.23
CA PHE A 62 20.60 -8.79 0.44
C PHE A 62 21.22 -8.87 1.84
N PHE A 63 20.77 -9.84 2.62
CA PHE A 63 21.31 -10.16 3.94
C PHE A 63 21.85 -11.59 3.91
N ALA A 64 23.03 -11.83 4.46
CA ALA A 64 23.54 -13.17 4.70
C ALA A 64 24.25 -13.26 6.06
N ASN A 65 24.01 -14.36 6.77
CA ASN A 65 24.77 -14.68 7.97
C ASN A 65 24.77 -16.19 8.24
N LEU A 66 25.90 -16.84 7.98
CA LEU A 66 26.06 -18.30 8.11
C LEU A 66 26.10 -18.80 9.55
N LEU A 67 26.32 -17.91 10.53
CA LEU A 67 26.54 -18.25 11.93
C LEU A 67 25.42 -17.73 12.84
N MET A 68 24.35 -17.16 12.26
CA MET A 68 23.23 -16.66 13.02
C MET A 68 22.48 -17.81 13.69
N PRO A 69 22.32 -17.78 15.04
CA PRO A 69 21.57 -18.81 15.74
C PRO A 69 20.09 -18.85 15.31
N PRO A 70 19.47 -20.03 15.25
CA PRO A 70 18.02 -20.17 15.07
C PRO A 70 17.25 -19.47 16.19
N GLY A 71 16.11 -18.86 15.86
CA GLY A 71 15.24 -18.14 16.79
C GLY A 71 15.64 -16.68 17.04
N GLU A 72 16.78 -16.23 16.51
CA GLU A 72 17.19 -14.83 16.60
C GLU A 72 16.43 -13.96 15.58
N VAL A 73 16.23 -12.69 15.95
CA VAL A 73 15.59 -11.69 15.07
C VAL A 73 16.58 -11.23 14.03
N LEU A 74 16.30 -11.46 12.75
CA LEU A 74 17.11 -11.01 11.62
C LEU A 74 17.03 -9.49 11.47
N HIS A 75 15.80 -9.00 11.44
CA HIS A 75 15.47 -7.59 11.35
C HIS A 75 14.09 -7.33 11.93
N HIS A 76 13.85 -6.10 12.38
CA HIS A 76 12.52 -5.70 12.81
C HIS A 76 12.13 -4.26 12.43
N TRP A 77 10.84 -4.08 12.22
CA TRP A 77 10.20 -2.80 11.95
C TRP A 77 9.29 -2.42 13.10
N ASP A 78 9.39 -1.17 13.53
CA ASP A 78 8.69 -0.65 14.70
C ASP A 78 7.66 0.40 14.34
N SER A 79 6.52 0.35 15.03
CA SER A 79 5.50 1.39 14.98
C SER A 79 5.74 2.56 15.93
N ARG A 80 6.71 2.41 16.84
CA ARG A 80 7.13 3.41 17.82
C ARG A 80 8.62 3.21 18.14
N GLY A 81 9.36 4.31 18.31
CA GLY A 81 10.79 4.27 18.65
C GLY A 81 11.59 5.32 17.90
N GLU A 82 12.90 5.14 17.82
CA GLU A 82 13.79 6.07 17.12
C GLU A 82 13.70 5.88 15.60
N THR A 83 13.64 4.64 15.12
CA THR A 83 13.48 4.30 13.70
C THR A 83 12.05 3.83 13.40
N ILE A 84 11.10 4.77 13.42
CA ILE A 84 9.69 4.48 13.10
C ILE A 84 9.56 4.15 11.61
N SER A 85 9.25 2.89 11.32
CA SER A 85 9.05 2.36 9.97
C SER A 85 7.62 1.90 9.72
N LEU A 86 6.82 1.76 10.78
CA LEU A 86 5.42 1.36 10.69
C LEU A 86 4.49 2.43 11.24
N PRO A 87 3.26 2.56 10.70
CA PRO A 87 2.26 3.44 11.26
C PRO A 87 1.62 2.79 12.50
N LEU A 88 1.13 3.62 13.41
CA LEU A 88 0.26 3.15 14.49
C LEU A 88 -1.06 2.64 13.90
N LEU A 89 -1.48 1.45 14.34
CA LEU A 89 -2.74 0.85 13.93
C LEU A 89 -3.90 1.52 14.67
N GLN A 90 -5.04 1.64 13.98
CA GLN A 90 -6.26 2.05 14.65
C GLN A 90 -6.75 0.90 15.56
N PRO A 91 -7.17 1.20 16.80
CA PRO A 91 -7.83 0.23 17.66
C PRO A 91 -9.03 -0.38 16.94
N ASP A 92 -9.29 -1.64 17.23
CA ASP A 92 -10.41 -2.41 16.68
C ASP A 92 -10.45 -2.61 15.16
N ARG A 93 -9.38 -2.25 14.44
CA ARG A 93 -9.31 -2.40 12.99
C ARG A 93 -8.38 -3.53 12.58
N LEU A 94 -8.81 -4.32 11.60
CA LEU A 94 -8.02 -5.39 10.99
C LEU A 94 -7.14 -4.82 9.86
N TYR A 95 -5.86 -5.17 9.89
CA TYR A 95 -4.88 -4.78 8.90
C TYR A 95 -4.26 -6.02 8.28
N HIS A 96 -4.03 -5.98 6.98
CA HIS A 96 -3.27 -6.98 6.26
C HIS A 96 -1.83 -6.50 6.09
N PHE A 97 -0.87 -7.37 6.36
CA PHE A 97 0.53 -7.14 6.03
C PHE A 97 1.07 -8.26 5.14
N SER A 98 2.08 -7.94 4.34
CA SER A 98 2.84 -8.93 3.57
C SER A 98 4.27 -8.46 3.32
N LEU A 99 5.24 -9.37 3.43
CA LEU A 99 6.63 -9.13 3.05
C LEU A 99 6.90 -9.71 1.67
N HIS A 100 7.67 -9.00 0.85
CA HIS A 100 7.90 -9.33 -0.55
C HIS A 100 9.38 -9.43 -0.89
N GLY A 101 9.67 -10.30 -1.85
CA GLY A 101 11.01 -10.49 -2.38
C GLY A 101 11.95 -11.27 -1.46
N ILE A 102 11.39 -12.10 -0.58
CA ILE A 102 12.14 -13.05 0.24
C ILE A 102 12.55 -14.24 -0.62
N THR A 103 13.85 -14.47 -0.80
CA THR A 103 14.36 -15.57 -1.65
C THR A 103 14.55 -16.89 -0.91
N ALA A 104 14.60 -16.87 0.43
CA ALA A 104 14.67 -18.06 1.27
C ALA A 104 13.51 -18.11 2.30
N PRO A 105 12.23 -18.11 1.87
CA PRO A 105 11.08 -17.97 2.77
C PRO A 105 11.00 -19.12 3.79
N ASP A 106 11.28 -20.36 3.39
CA ASP A 106 11.21 -21.53 4.29
C ASP A 106 12.30 -21.56 5.37
N GLN A 107 13.29 -20.65 5.31
CA GLN A 107 14.38 -20.55 6.28
C GLN A 107 14.13 -19.47 7.34
N MET A 108 12.98 -18.82 7.28
CA MET A 108 12.56 -17.73 8.15
C MET A 108 11.06 -17.81 8.41
N TYR A 109 10.56 -17.00 9.33
CA TYR A 109 9.13 -16.71 9.44
C TYR A 109 8.96 -15.28 9.93
N THR A 110 7.79 -14.71 9.73
CA THR A 110 7.49 -13.39 10.28
C THR A 110 6.80 -13.53 11.64
N GLN A 111 7.21 -12.76 12.63
CA GLN A 111 6.52 -12.64 13.90
C GLN A 111 6.04 -11.20 14.09
N VAL A 112 4.78 -11.02 14.49
CA VAL A 112 4.25 -9.71 14.90
C VAL A 112 4.10 -9.72 16.41
N VAL A 113 4.83 -8.84 17.08
CA VAL A 113 4.85 -8.70 18.55
C VAL A 113 4.06 -7.47 18.94
N PHE A 114 3.10 -7.63 19.85
CA PHE A 114 2.28 -6.55 20.39
C PHE A 114 2.83 -6.11 21.75
N LEU A 115 2.95 -4.80 21.94
CA LEU A 115 3.70 -4.20 23.05
C LEU A 115 2.83 -3.16 23.76
N ASN A 116 3.00 -3.04 25.08
CA ASN A 116 2.37 -1.99 25.87
C ASN A 116 3.21 -0.70 25.87
N ASP A 117 2.76 0.31 26.62
CA ASP A 117 3.47 1.59 26.71
C ASP A 117 4.86 1.53 27.33
N ALA A 118 5.16 0.48 28.11
CA ALA A 118 6.46 0.23 28.71
C ALA A 118 7.34 -0.68 27.84
N ASP A 119 7.01 -0.87 26.55
CA ASP A 119 7.69 -1.76 25.60
C ASP A 119 7.77 -3.22 26.07
N GLN A 120 6.81 -3.65 26.90
CA GLN A 120 6.69 -5.04 27.32
C GLN A 120 5.77 -5.80 26.37
N THR A 121 6.19 -7.01 25.97
CA THR A 121 5.39 -7.90 25.14
C THR A 121 4.11 -8.31 25.85
N ILE A 122 2.99 -8.10 25.18
CA ILE A 122 1.66 -8.53 25.60
C ILE A 122 1.34 -9.88 24.95
N ASP A 123 1.56 -9.96 23.64
CA ASP A 123 1.26 -11.13 22.82
C ASP A 123 2.10 -11.11 21.54
N HIS A 124 2.13 -12.22 20.83
CA HIS A 124 2.75 -12.32 19.51
C HIS A 124 1.99 -13.29 18.60
N GLN A 125 2.12 -13.08 17.29
CA GLN A 125 1.55 -13.95 16.26
C GLN A 125 2.62 -14.29 15.24
N GLU A 126 2.64 -15.55 14.78
CA GLU A 126 3.63 -16.06 13.83
C GLU A 126 2.98 -16.30 12.46
N PHE A 127 3.72 -15.96 11.41
CA PHE A 127 3.29 -15.96 10.02
C PHE A 127 4.38 -16.60 9.15
N PRO A 128 4.33 -17.93 8.95
CA PRO A 128 5.26 -18.65 8.08
C PRO A 128 5.23 -18.15 6.63
N ASP A 129 4.07 -17.76 6.12
CA ASP A 129 3.90 -17.25 4.76
C ASP A 129 4.35 -15.79 4.58
N HIS A 130 4.92 -15.18 5.62
CA HIS A 130 5.31 -13.77 5.68
C HIS A 130 4.21 -12.76 5.36
N ALA A 131 2.97 -13.18 5.46
CA ALA A 131 1.79 -12.37 5.26
C ALA A 131 0.67 -12.82 6.20
N GLY A 132 -0.23 -11.90 6.52
CA GLY A 132 -1.37 -12.21 7.37
C GLY A 132 -2.13 -10.98 7.83
N ASP A 133 -3.22 -11.24 8.55
CA ASP A 133 -4.05 -10.21 9.11
C ASP A 133 -3.74 -10.05 10.60
N ILE A 134 -3.57 -8.80 11.03
CA ILE A 134 -3.30 -8.42 12.40
C ILE A 134 -4.32 -7.40 12.89
N LYS A 135 -4.67 -7.51 14.17
CA LYS A 135 -5.52 -6.55 14.88
C LYS A 135 -4.80 -6.18 16.16
N LEU A 136 -4.69 -4.88 16.44
CA LEU A 136 -4.06 -4.41 17.67
C LEU A 136 -4.94 -4.81 18.89
N PRO A 137 -4.41 -5.59 19.86
CA PRO A 137 -5.15 -5.92 21.08
C PRO A 137 -5.40 -4.68 21.96
N ASP A 138 -6.46 -4.68 22.76
CA ASP A 138 -6.87 -3.53 23.58
C ASP A 138 -5.79 -3.02 24.55
N GLN A 139 -4.92 -3.91 25.01
CA GLN A 139 -3.84 -3.59 25.95
C GLN A 139 -2.57 -3.10 25.24
N ALA A 140 -2.47 -3.29 23.93
CA ALA A 140 -1.31 -2.94 23.12
C ALA A 140 -1.42 -1.50 22.63
N THR A 141 -0.32 -0.78 22.73
CA THR A 141 -0.24 0.61 22.24
C THR A 141 0.66 0.72 21.03
N ASN A 142 1.50 -0.29 20.79
CA ASN A 142 2.37 -0.39 19.64
C ASN A 142 2.63 -1.87 19.30
N TYR A 143 3.27 -2.07 18.16
CA TYR A 143 3.62 -3.38 17.62
C TYR A 143 4.92 -3.32 16.83
N ARG A 144 5.51 -4.50 16.65
CA ARG A 144 6.73 -4.73 15.88
C ARG A 144 6.52 -5.89 14.93
N VAL A 145 6.98 -5.75 13.70
CA VAL A 145 7.09 -6.85 12.73
C VAL A 145 8.53 -7.32 12.73
N GLN A 146 8.77 -8.60 12.95
CA GLN A 146 10.09 -9.22 13.05
C GLN A 146 10.24 -10.29 11.98
N LEU A 147 11.39 -10.33 11.32
CA LEU A 147 11.79 -11.44 10.49
C LEU A 147 12.67 -12.37 11.34
N MET A 148 12.18 -13.56 11.63
CA MET A 148 12.80 -14.52 12.53
C MET A 148 13.64 -15.52 11.74
N ASN A 149 14.86 -15.76 12.21
CA ASN A 149 15.74 -16.77 11.62
C ASN A 149 15.32 -18.18 12.03
N ILE A 150 15.15 -19.08 11.08
CA ILE A 150 15.17 -20.52 11.35
C ILE A 150 16.60 -21.00 11.06
N HIS A 151 17.01 -21.00 9.79
CA HIS A 151 18.35 -21.41 9.35
C HIS A 151 18.78 -20.67 8.08
N GLN A 152 18.51 -19.36 7.97
CA GLN A 152 18.88 -18.63 6.76
C GLN A 152 20.40 -18.60 6.57
N GLN A 153 20.84 -18.74 5.32
CA GLN A 153 22.24 -18.53 4.93
C GLN A 153 22.44 -17.27 4.08
N GLY A 154 21.35 -16.80 3.48
CA GLY A 154 21.29 -15.63 2.63
C GLY A 154 19.87 -15.43 2.13
N THR A 155 19.39 -14.19 2.13
CA THR A 155 18.08 -13.83 1.59
C THR A 155 18.11 -12.43 1.02
N ASP A 156 17.36 -12.25 -0.05
CA ASP A 156 16.91 -10.93 -0.48
C ASP A 156 15.67 -10.54 0.30
N PHE A 157 15.44 -9.24 0.41
CA PHE A 157 14.20 -8.64 0.87
C PHE A 157 13.97 -7.38 0.03
N ARG A 158 12.75 -7.17 -0.46
CA ARG A 158 12.44 -6.01 -1.30
C ARG A 158 11.67 -4.94 -0.52
N TYR A 159 10.54 -5.30 0.06
CA TYR A 159 9.69 -4.39 0.81
C TYR A 159 8.63 -5.15 1.60
N GLY A 160 8.00 -4.48 2.57
CA GLY A 160 6.77 -4.93 3.18
C GLY A 160 5.63 -3.96 2.89
N ILE A 161 4.41 -4.48 2.79
CA ILE A 161 3.18 -3.70 2.64
C ILE A 161 2.34 -3.89 3.89
N LEU A 162 1.74 -2.80 4.37
CA LEU A 162 0.73 -2.80 5.42
C LEU A 162 -0.44 -1.92 4.98
N LEU A 163 -1.65 -2.46 5.04
CA LEU A 163 -2.87 -1.73 4.69
C LEU A 163 -4.08 -2.29 5.44
N PRO A 164 -5.21 -1.58 5.47
CA PRO A 164 -6.44 -2.15 5.99
C PRO A 164 -6.86 -3.44 5.25
N ALA A 165 -7.33 -4.44 5.99
CA ALA A 165 -7.68 -5.74 5.41
C ALA A 165 -8.88 -5.65 4.43
N ASP A 166 -9.81 -4.73 4.68
CA ASP A 166 -10.92 -4.43 3.76
C ASP A 166 -10.43 -3.87 2.42
N LEU A 167 -9.38 -3.04 2.44
CA LEU A 167 -8.76 -2.55 1.22
C LEU A 167 -7.97 -3.67 0.51
N ALA A 168 -7.26 -4.51 1.26
CA ALA A 168 -6.49 -5.63 0.70
C ALA A 168 -7.39 -6.63 -0.04
N ALA A 169 -8.58 -6.92 0.49
CA ALA A 169 -9.53 -7.83 -0.14
C ALA A 169 -10.13 -7.29 -1.45
N ASN A 170 -10.22 -5.97 -1.60
CA ASN A 170 -10.92 -5.29 -2.71
C ASN A 170 -9.97 -4.56 -3.69
N SER A 171 -8.65 -4.73 -3.51
CA SER A 171 -7.65 -4.10 -4.37
C SER A 171 -6.50 -5.03 -4.71
N SER A 172 -5.91 -4.82 -5.89
CA SER A 172 -4.65 -5.46 -6.26
C SER A 172 -3.54 -4.41 -6.20
N ILE A 173 -2.50 -4.69 -5.41
CA ILE A 173 -1.33 -3.82 -5.28
C ILE A 173 -0.16 -4.42 -6.05
N SER A 174 0.51 -3.62 -6.86
CA SER A 174 1.77 -4.01 -7.49
C SER A 174 2.80 -2.90 -7.33
N VAL A 175 4.02 -3.27 -6.94
CA VAL A 175 5.12 -2.34 -6.68
C VAL A 175 6.24 -2.63 -7.67
N THR A 176 6.69 -1.59 -8.37
CA THR A 176 7.85 -1.62 -9.26
C THR A 176 8.92 -0.71 -8.66
N LEU A 177 9.93 -1.28 -8.00
CA LEU A 177 10.94 -0.50 -7.29
C LEU A 177 11.89 0.22 -8.25
N GLU A 178 12.16 -0.38 -9.41
CA GLU A 178 13.08 0.13 -10.44
C GLU A 178 12.59 1.45 -11.03
N THR A 179 11.28 1.56 -11.24
CA THR A 179 10.61 2.79 -11.67
C THR A 179 10.05 3.58 -10.49
N GLY A 180 10.13 3.08 -9.25
CA GLY A 180 9.57 3.77 -8.08
C GLY A 180 8.07 4.08 -8.20
N ILE A 181 7.31 3.11 -8.74
CA ILE A 181 5.86 3.20 -8.95
C ILE A 181 5.14 2.15 -8.11
N ILE A 182 4.01 2.54 -7.51
CA ILE A 182 3.08 1.65 -6.83
C ILE A 182 1.71 1.82 -7.46
N TRP A 183 1.15 0.71 -7.92
CA TRP A 183 -0.21 0.66 -8.44
C TRP A 183 -1.11 0.04 -7.41
N VAL A 184 -2.21 0.73 -7.10
CA VAL A 184 -3.32 0.21 -6.31
C VAL A 184 -4.53 0.22 -7.22
N ARG A 185 -4.93 -0.95 -7.72
CA ARG A 185 -6.11 -1.08 -8.58
C ARG A 185 -7.27 -1.56 -7.73
N THR A 186 -8.40 -0.87 -7.81
CA THR A 186 -9.64 -1.28 -7.16
C THR A 186 -10.43 -2.21 -8.08
N THR A 187 -11.20 -3.12 -7.50
CA THR A 187 -12.17 -3.94 -8.24
C THR A 187 -13.44 -3.17 -8.60
N GLU A 188 -13.66 -2.00 -8.02
CA GLU A 188 -14.84 -1.16 -8.28
C GLU A 188 -14.73 -0.39 -9.61
N VAL A 189 -15.89 -0.06 -10.19
CA VAL A 189 -15.95 0.79 -11.40
C VAL A 189 -15.60 2.23 -11.03
N ALA A 190 -14.39 2.63 -11.39
CA ALA A 190 -13.87 3.94 -11.05
C ALA A 190 -14.40 5.07 -11.95
N THR A 191 -14.66 6.23 -11.35
CA THR A 191 -15.07 7.46 -12.06
C THR A 191 -13.89 8.39 -12.37
N GLY A 192 -12.69 8.03 -11.93
CA GLY A 192 -11.46 8.82 -12.03
C GLY A 192 -10.27 7.99 -11.56
N GLN A 193 -9.07 8.54 -11.68
CA GLN A 193 -7.84 7.90 -11.22
C GLN A 193 -6.96 8.92 -10.48
N ASP A 194 -6.34 8.49 -9.38
CA ASP A 194 -5.45 9.33 -8.59
C ASP A 194 -4.00 9.08 -9.02
N LEU A 195 -3.27 10.17 -9.31
CA LEU A 195 -1.81 10.15 -9.45
C LEU A 195 -1.23 10.85 -8.23
N VAL A 196 -0.52 10.11 -7.40
CA VAL A 196 -0.06 10.56 -6.09
C VAL A 196 1.46 10.66 -6.11
N LEU A 197 1.99 11.82 -5.76
CA LEU A 197 3.41 12.01 -5.50
C LEU A 197 3.65 11.91 -4.01
N VAL A 198 4.54 11.01 -3.60
CA VAL A 198 4.89 10.83 -2.19
C VAL A 198 6.37 11.11 -2.00
N ALA A 199 6.69 11.91 -0.99
CA ALA A 199 8.08 12.20 -0.66
C ALA A 199 8.78 10.91 -0.25
N ASN A 200 9.98 10.74 -0.78
CA ASN A 200 10.72 9.52 -0.58
C ASN A 200 11.37 9.48 0.81
N ARG A 201 10.64 8.96 1.81
CA ARG A 201 11.16 8.74 3.16
C ARG A 201 11.91 7.41 3.19
N PHE A 202 13.05 7.36 3.87
CA PHE A 202 13.98 6.22 3.79
C PHE A 202 13.39 4.91 4.33
N ALA A 203 12.67 4.96 5.46
CA ALA A 203 12.18 3.76 6.13
C ALA A 203 10.77 3.31 5.67
N ALA A 204 9.87 4.24 5.38
CA ALA A 204 8.50 3.92 4.99
C ALA A 204 7.84 5.02 4.16
N LEU A 205 6.91 4.64 3.28
CA LEU A 205 6.08 5.50 2.46
C LEU A 205 4.62 5.27 2.81
N SER A 206 3.92 6.33 3.22
CA SER A 206 2.48 6.29 3.45
C SER A 206 1.74 6.91 2.28
N ILE A 207 0.95 6.09 1.60
CA ILE A 207 0.26 6.43 0.36
C ILE A 207 -1.23 6.53 0.66
N PRO A 208 -1.81 7.73 0.55
CA PRO A 208 -3.25 7.89 0.66
C PRO A 208 -3.93 7.35 -0.61
N VAL A 209 -4.92 6.48 -0.42
CA VAL A 209 -5.67 5.80 -1.48
C VAL A 209 -7.16 6.07 -1.26
N ASP A 210 -7.86 6.48 -2.32
CA ASP A 210 -9.32 6.47 -2.33
C ASP A 210 -9.78 5.06 -2.71
N ALA A 211 -10.40 4.33 -1.79
CA ALA A 211 -10.73 2.91 -1.98
C ALA A 211 -11.58 2.62 -3.25
N GLY A 212 -12.33 3.62 -3.73
CA GLY A 212 -13.15 3.52 -4.95
C GLY A 212 -12.46 3.97 -6.25
N GLN A 213 -11.17 4.31 -6.23
CA GLN A 213 -10.43 4.75 -7.43
C GLN A 213 -9.05 4.08 -7.54
N PRO A 214 -8.62 3.72 -8.78
CA PRO A 214 -7.26 3.30 -9.00
C PRO A 214 -6.32 4.45 -8.63
N THR A 215 -5.32 4.12 -7.84
CA THR A 215 -4.31 5.06 -7.38
C THR A 215 -2.94 4.61 -7.87
N VAL A 216 -2.19 5.55 -8.41
CA VAL A 216 -0.80 5.35 -8.83
C VAL A 216 0.07 6.26 -7.99
N ALA A 217 0.93 5.69 -7.16
CA ALA A 217 1.88 6.46 -6.39
C ALA A 217 3.26 6.44 -7.04
N VAL A 218 3.88 7.61 -7.14
CA VAL A 218 5.24 7.80 -7.64
C VAL A 218 6.07 8.37 -6.49
N PHE A 219 7.18 7.70 -6.18
CA PHE A 219 8.07 8.09 -5.07
C PHE A 219 9.53 8.28 -5.50
N ALA A 220 9.80 8.28 -6.81
CA ALA A 220 11.10 8.56 -7.39
C ALA A 220 11.01 9.72 -8.40
N ALA A 221 12.15 10.35 -8.68
CA ALA A 221 12.22 11.46 -9.63
C ALA A 221 11.73 11.02 -11.01
N PRO A 222 10.87 11.80 -11.71
CA PRO A 222 10.34 11.43 -13.01
C PRO A 222 11.42 11.15 -14.06
N THR A 223 11.37 9.96 -14.64
CA THR A 223 12.26 9.46 -15.71
C THR A 223 11.44 9.09 -16.95
N ASP A 224 12.10 8.95 -18.09
CA ASP A 224 11.43 8.56 -19.33
C ASP A 224 10.76 7.19 -19.24
N ALA A 225 11.41 6.22 -18.58
CA ALA A 225 10.87 4.89 -18.36
C ALA A 225 9.57 4.92 -17.53
N GLN A 226 9.53 5.71 -16.44
CA GLN A 226 8.33 5.92 -15.65
C GLN A 226 7.20 6.52 -16.48
N ILE A 227 7.49 7.53 -17.30
CA ILE A 227 6.48 8.20 -18.13
C ILE A 227 5.91 7.25 -19.17
N GLU A 228 6.74 6.40 -19.77
CA GLU A 228 6.29 5.37 -20.70
C GLU A 228 5.38 4.34 -20.01
N GLU A 229 5.77 3.86 -18.82
CA GLU A 229 4.96 2.93 -18.02
C GLU A 229 3.61 3.54 -17.63
N LEU A 230 3.62 4.78 -17.14
CA LEU A 230 2.40 5.53 -16.79
C LEU A 230 1.50 5.70 -18.00
N THR A 231 2.05 6.04 -19.17
CA THR A 231 1.27 6.25 -20.40
C THR A 231 0.61 4.97 -20.90
N LYS A 232 1.27 3.81 -20.72
CA LYS A 232 0.71 2.51 -21.11
C LYS A 232 -0.37 2.00 -20.17
N THR A 233 -0.30 2.37 -18.89
CA THR A 233 -1.08 1.71 -17.83
C THR A 233 -2.24 2.58 -17.32
N LEU A 234 -2.10 3.91 -17.34
CA LEU A 234 -3.19 4.83 -17.01
C LEU A 234 -4.30 4.74 -18.05
N GLN A 235 -5.55 4.89 -17.61
CA GLN A 235 -6.70 4.85 -18.51
C GLN A 235 -6.97 6.23 -19.11
N PRO A 236 -6.91 6.42 -20.45
CA PRO A 236 -7.11 7.73 -21.07
C PRO A 236 -8.53 8.29 -20.90
N SER A 237 -9.52 7.42 -20.69
CA SER A 237 -10.92 7.78 -20.48
C SER A 237 -11.22 8.32 -19.08
N LEU A 238 -10.33 8.11 -18.12
CA LEU A 238 -10.52 8.55 -16.74
C LEU A 238 -9.73 9.83 -16.44
N PRO A 239 -10.35 10.85 -15.84
CA PRO A 239 -9.64 12.05 -15.46
C PRO A 239 -8.65 11.77 -14.31
N ILE A 240 -7.45 12.33 -14.42
CA ILE A 240 -6.38 12.20 -13.42
C ILE A 240 -6.51 13.29 -12.36
N ARG A 241 -6.56 12.92 -11.09
CA ARG A 241 -6.35 13.85 -9.98
C ARG A 241 -4.93 13.72 -9.47
N LEU A 242 -4.12 14.76 -9.70
CA LEU A 242 -2.75 14.82 -9.19
C LEU A 242 -2.75 15.32 -7.74
N ARG A 243 -2.21 14.53 -6.82
CA ARG A 243 -2.03 14.91 -5.41
C ARG A 243 -0.56 14.82 -5.01
N VAL A 244 -0.11 15.74 -4.17
CA VAL A 244 1.29 15.83 -3.75
C VAL A 244 1.36 15.77 -2.23
N TYR A 245 2.11 14.80 -1.71
CA TYR A 245 2.29 14.56 -0.28
C TYR A 245 3.77 14.63 0.07
N GLY A 246 4.19 15.82 0.52
CA GLY A 246 5.56 16.11 0.93
C GLY A 246 6.08 17.43 0.37
N SER A 247 7.16 17.93 0.94
CA SER A 247 7.83 19.15 0.48
C SER A 247 8.77 18.85 -0.70
N GLY A 248 9.01 19.85 -1.55
CA GLY A 248 10.00 19.75 -2.64
C GLY A 248 9.55 18.97 -3.89
N LEU A 249 8.31 18.46 -3.92
CA LEU A 249 7.81 17.63 -5.03
C LEU A 249 7.12 18.42 -6.14
N ASN A 250 6.98 19.74 -6.01
CA ASN A 250 6.27 20.57 -6.99
C ASN A 250 6.90 20.48 -8.39
N GLN A 251 8.24 20.45 -8.46
CA GLN A 251 8.94 20.28 -9.73
C GLN A 251 8.60 18.94 -10.41
N TRP A 252 8.49 17.86 -9.63
CA TRP A 252 8.10 16.56 -10.15
C TRP A 252 6.63 16.55 -10.61
N ALA A 253 5.75 17.22 -9.86
CA ALA A 253 4.35 17.40 -10.21
C ALA A 253 4.17 18.13 -11.54
N ASP A 254 4.90 19.22 -11.74
CA ASP A 254 4.85 20.01 -12.96
C ASP A 254 5.43 19.23 -14.16
N GLN A 255 6.52 18.48 -13.95
CA GLN A 255 7.08 17.60 -14.98
C GLN A 255 6.09 16.52 -15.40
N LEU A 256 5.49 15.81 -14.45
CA LEU A 256 4.50 14.76 -14.72
C LEU A 256 3.26 15.32 -15.43
N ARG A 257 2.73 16.44 -14.94
CA ARG A 257 1.57 17.10 -15.56
C ARG A 257 1.87 17.48 -17.00
N THR A 258 3.00 18.15 -17.25
CA THR A 258 3.40 18.59 -18.59
C THR A 258 3.54 17.40 -19.53
N ARG A 259 4.28 16.37 -19.11
CA ARG A 259 4.57 15.20 -19.95
C ARG A 259 3.37 14.29 -20.22
N LEU A 260 2.40 14.22 -19.30
CA LEU A 260 1.20 13.38 -19.46
C LEU A 260 0.00 14.14 -20.05
N SER A 261 0.03 15.48 -20.06
CA SER A 261 -1.08 16.32 -20.55
C SER A 261 -1.45 16.11 -22.02
N SER A 262 -0.55 15.56 -22.84
CA SER A 262 -0.83 15.22 -24.24
C SER A 262 -1.77 14.02 -24.39
N CYS A 263 -1.81 13.13 -23.39
CA CYS A 263 -2.55 11.87 -23.43
C CYS A 263 -3.70 11.81 -22.41
N PHE A 264 -3.67 12.64 -21.37
CA PHE A 264 -4.60 12.54 -20.24
C PHE A 264 -5.16 13.90 -19.82
N LEU A 265 -6.42 13.88 -19.37
CA LEU A 265 -7.09 15.04 -18.78
C LEU A 265 -6.84 15.09 -17.27
N PHE A 266 -6.25 16.18 -16.80
CA PHE A 266 -6.09 16.43 -15.37
C PHE A 266 -7.32 17.17 -14.82
N GLN A 267 -7.84 16.72 -13.67
CA GLN A 267 -8.80 17.49 -12.91
C GLN A 267 -8.10 18.77 -12.43
N THR A 268 -8.62 19.91 -12.84
CA THR A 268 -8.26 21.18 -12.22
C THR A 268 -8.83 21.15 -10.81
N ASN A 269 -7.96 21.04 -9.80
CA ASN A 269 -8.39 21.25 -8.42
C ASN A 269 -8.95 22.69 -8.35
N GLY A 270 -10.26 22.82 -8.21
CA GLY A 270 -10.87 24.04 -7.74
C GLY A 270 -10.43 24.26 -6.30
N GLY A 271 -9.44 25.14 -6.13
CA GLY A 271 -9.25 26.03 -4.97
C GLY A 271 -9.09 25.44 -3.57
N GLN A 272 -7.91 25.70 -3.01
CA GLN A 272 -7.56 25.93 -1.59
C GLN A 272 -7.60 24.73 -0.63
#